data_AF-A0A1B6E8H8-F1
#
_entry.id   AF-A0A1B6E8H8-F1
#
_cell.length_a   1.000
_cell.length_b   1.000
_cell.length_c   1.000
_cell.angle_alpha   90.00
_cell.angle_beta   90.00
_cell.angle_gamma   90.00
#
_symmetry.space_group_name_H-M   'P 1'
#
loop_
_entity.id
_entity.type
_entity.pdbx_description
1 polymer ?
#
loop_
_entity_poly.entity_id
_entity_poly.type
_entity_poly.pdbx_seq_one_letter_code
_entity_poly.pdbx_strand_id
1 'polypeptide(L)'
;MNHVLAEKIRVGRDYQAVVPEFIQVGDRRLEQCPDRALLVWSPTIDVSDIKLDEYISLAKEKYGYNGEQALGMLFWHKHDLEKAILDLANFTPFPDEWTVEDKVLFEQAFQFHGKSFHRIRQMVD
;
A
#
# COMPACT_ATOMS: atom_id res chain seq x y z
N MET A 1 46.89 -9.23 -16.94
CA MET A 1 45.53 -9.49 -17.45
C MET A 1 44.65 -9.69 -16.21
N ASN A 2 43.95 -8.63 -15.79
CA ASN A 2 43.19 -8.64 -14.54
C ASN A 2 41.90 -9.43 -14.78
N HIS A 3 41.84 -10.66 -14.26
CA HIS A 3 40.60 -11.41 -14.19
C HIS A 3 39.69 -10.70 -13.17
N VAL A 4 38.68 -10.02 -13.68
CA VAL A 4 37.51 -9.62 -12.89
C VAL A 4 36.96 -10.91 -12.28
N LEU A 5 37.01 -11.02 -10.95
CA LEU A 5 36.38 -12.11 -10.21
C LEU A 5 34.87 -12.01 -10.48
N ALA A 6 34.38 -12.72 -11.49
CA ALA A 6 32.96 -12.91 -11.67
C ALA A 6 32.43 -13.56 -10.39
N GLU A 7 31.53 -12.88 -9.68
CA GLU A 7 30.81 -13.47 -8.56
C GLU A 7 30.12 -14.74 -9.06
N LYS A 8 30.66 -15.90 -8.67
CA LYS A 8 30.14 -17.19 -9.12
C LYS A 8 28.84 -17.49 -8.38
N ILE A 9 27.82 -17.91 -9.13
CA ILE A 9 26.57 -18.44 -8.57
C ILE A 9 26.92 -19.64 -7.70
N ARG A 10 26.49 -19.60 -6.43
CA ARG A 10 26.78 -20.64 -5.44
C ARG A 10 25.76 -21.78 -5.54
N VAL A 11 26.23 -23.00 -5.33
CA VAL A 11 25.45 -24.25 -5.46
C VAL A 11 25.69 -25.05 -4.18
N GLY A 12 24.63 -25.53 -3.54
CA GLY A 12 24.67 -26.28 -2.28
C GLY A 12 23.40 -26.06 -1.44
N ARG A 13 23.18 -26.93 -0.46
CA ARG A 13 21.98 -26.89 0.41
C ARG A 13 21.75 -25.54 1.09
N ASP A 14 22.81 -24.77 1.33
CA ASP A 14 22.74 -23.43 1.93
C ASP A 14 22.34 -22.33 0.93
N TYR A 15 22.26 -22.66 -0.36
CA TYR A 15 22.01 -21.71 -1.45
C TYR A 15 20.74 -22.02 -2.26
N GLN A 16 20.29 -23.28 -2.26
CA GLN A 16 19.11 -23.70 -3.02
C GLN A 16 17.89 -23.88 -2.14
N ALA A 17 16.74 -23.39 -2.63
CA ALA A 17 15.45 -23.72 -2.06
C ALA A 17 15.12 -25.20 -2.29
N VAL A 18 14.49 -25.84 -1.31
CA VAL A 18 13.89 -27.17 -1.49
C VAL A 18 12.60 -26.98 -2.28
N VAL A 19 12.51 -27.62 -3.45
CA VAL A 19 11.30 -27.57 -4.28
C VAL A 19 10.22 -28.42 -3.61
N PRO A 20 9.07 -27.84 -3.22
CA PRO A 20 7.97 -28.62 -2.67
C PRO A 20 7.39 -29.57 -3.71
N GLU A 21 6.81 -30.68 -3.25
CA GLU A 21 6.08 -31.59 -4.14
C GLU A 21 4.84 -30.91 -4.72
N PHE A 22 4.43 -31.36 -5.90
CA PHE A 22 3.23 -30.85 -6.55
C PHE A 22 1.96 -31.27 -5.80
N ILE A 23 1.15 -30.29 -5.41
CA ILE A 23 -0.14 -30.52 -4.74
C ILE A 23 -1.27 -30.44 -5.78
N GLN A 24 -2.00 -31.55 -5.93
CA GLN A 24 -3.19 -31.65 -6.78
C GLN A 24 -4.25 -30.65 -6.36
N VAL A 25 -5.05 -30.13 -7.31
CA VAL A 25 -6.01 -29.05 -7.05
C VAL A 25 -6.99 -29.40 -5.91
N GLY A 26 -7.48 -30.64 -5.85
CA GLY A 26 -8.40 -31.09 -4.80
C GLY A 26 -7.78 -31.18 -3.40
N ASP A 27 -6.46 -31.30 -3.31
CA ASP A 27 -5.71 -31.43 -2.05
C ASP A 27 -5.13 -30.09 -1.58
N ARG A 28 -5.30 -29.01 -2.37
CA ARG A 28 -4.81 -27.67 -2.02
C ARG A 28 -5.61 -27.14 -0.84
N ARG A 29 -4.91 -26.82 0.24
CA ARG A 29 -5.49 -26.23 1.45
C ARG A 29 -5.14 -24.76 1.52
N LEU A 30 -5.78 -23.93 0.68
CA LEU A 30 -5.54 -22.48 0.62
C LEU A 30 -5.73 -21.81 1.99
N GLU A 31 -6.67 -22.32 2.79
CA GLU A 31 -6.89 -21.88 4.18
C GLU A 31 -5.66 -22.05 5.08
N GLN A 32 -4.75 -22.98 4.76
CA GLN A 32 -3.55 -23.27 5.55
C GLN A 32 -2.32 -22.50 5.06
N CYS A 33 -2.44 -21.73 3.96
CA CYS A 33 -1.36 -20.84 3.52
C CYS A 33 -1.16 -19.72 4.55
N PRO A 34 0.07 -19.54 5.08
CA PRO A 34 0.36 -18.48 6.05
C PRO A 34 0.26 -17.08 5.42
N ASP A 35 0.55 -16.95 4.12
CA ASP A 35 0.44 -15.70 3.37
C ASP A 35 -1.00 -15.45 2.88
N ARG A 36 -1.89 -15.18 3.83
CA ARG A 36 -3.26 -14.76 3.50
C ARG A 36 -3.24 -13.32 3.04
N ALA A 37 -3.40 -13.10 1.74
CA ALA A 37 -3.68 -11.77 1.21
C ALA A 37 -5.06 -11.29 1.70
N LEU A 38 -5.14 -10.02 2.10
CA LEU A 38 -6.41 -9.36 2.35
C LEU A 38 -6.95 -8.79 1.03
N LEU A 39 -8.16 -9.18 0.64
CA LEU A 39 -8.84 -8.58 -0.51
C LEU A 39 -9.26 -7.15 -0.15
N VAL A 40 -8.64 -6.15 -0.78
CA VAL A 40 -8.90 -4.72 -0.54
C VAL A 40 -9.74 -4.06 -1.63
N TRP A 41 -9.86 -4.68 -2.80
CA TRP A 41 -10.68 -4.19 -3.92
C TRP A 41 -10.99 -5.35 -4.88
N SER A 42 -12.17 -5.31 -5.49
CA SER A 42 -12.48 -6.12 -6.66
C SER A 42 -13.18 -5.26 -7.73
N PRO A 43 -13.00 -5.56 -9.03
CA PRO A 43 -13.78 -4.92 -10.08
C PRO A 43 -15.29 -5.18 -9.90
N THR A 44 -16.11 -4.25 -10.38
CA THR A 44 -17.57 -4.39 -10.50
C THR A 44 -18.04 -3.83 -11.82
N ILE A 45 -19.17 -4.32 -12.33
CA ILE A 45 -19.86 -3.77 -13.51
C ILE A 45 -21.05 -2.88 -13.12
N ASP A 46 -21.42 -2.86 -11.84
CA ASP A 46 -22.61 -2.18 -11.34
C ASP A 46 -22.41 -0.66 -11.24
N VAL A 47 -21.15 -0.23 -11.20
CA VAL A 47 -20.74 1.18 -11.15
C VAL A 47 -20.00 1.51 -12.44
N SER A 48 -20.51 2.48 -13.19
CA SER A 48 -19.82 3.01 -14.37
C SER A 48 -18.64 3.88 -13.96
N ASP A 49 -17.58 3.90 -14.76
CA ASP A 49 -16.36 4.70 -14.51
C ASP A 49 -16.65 6.16 -14.17
N ILE A 50 -17.59 6.81 -14.89
CA ILE A 50 -17.97 8.22 -14.63
C ILE A 50 -18.47 8.41 -13.19
N LYS A 51 -19.32 7.50 -12.69
CA LYS A 51 -19.87 7.58 -11.32
C LYS A 51 -18.80 7.27 -10.28
N LEU A 52 -17.87 6.37 -10.60
CA LEU A 52 -16.74 6.06 -9.75
C LEU A 52 -15.82 7.27 -9.60
N ASP A 53 -15.52 7.96 -10.70
CA ASP A 53 -14.72 9.18 -10.71
C ASP A 53 -15.39 10.32 -9.94
N GLU A 54 -16.70 10.50 -10.11
CA GLU A 54 -17.51 11.47 -9.34
C GLU A 54 -17.46 11.16 -7.84
N TYR A 55 -17.59 9.88 -7.46
CA TYR A 55 -17.48 9.45 -6.07
C TYR A 55 -16.09 9.70 -5.48
N ILE A 56 -15.02 9.33 -6.20
CA ILE A 56 -13.64 9.54 -5.76
C ILE A 56 -13.36 11.03 -5.60
N SER A 57 -13.82 11.87 -6.53
CA SER A 57 -13.67 13.33 -6.46
C SER A 57 -14.40 13.91 -5.26
N LEU A 58 -15.65 13.48 -5.02
CA LEU A 58 -16.42 13.89 -3.83
C LEU A 58 -15.71 13.50 -2.52
N ALA A 59 -15.21 12.27 -2.42
CA ALA A 59 -14.49 11.79 -1.23
C ALA A 59 -13.19 12.59 -0.98
N LYS A 60 -12.44 12.90 -2.04
CA LYS A 60 -11.22 13.72 -1.97
C LYS A 60 -11.50 15.14 -1.54
N GLU A 61 -12.35 15.84 -2.29
CA GLU A 61 -12.51 17.29 -2.17
C GLU A 61 -13.27 17.68 -0.91
N LYS A 62 -14.28 16.89 -0.52
CA LYS A 62 -15.16 17.22 0.61
C LYS A 62 -14.74 16.58 1.92
N TYR A 63 -14.10 15.40 1.86
CA TYR A 63 -13.84 14.58 3.05
C TYR A 63 -12.37 14.24 3.26
N GLY A 64 -11.47 14.67 2.37
CA GLY A 64 -10.02 14.51 2.54
C GLY A 64 -9.50 13.09 2.29
N TYR A 65 -10.28 12.22 1.65
CA TYR A 65 -9.85 10.87 1.31
C TYR A 65 -8.80 10.91 0.20
N ASN A 66 -7.83 9.99 0.21
CA ASN A 66 -7.08 9.65 -0.99
C ASN A 66 -7.84 8.61 -1.84
N GLY A 67 -7.30 8.27 -3.01
CA GLY A 67 -7.99 7.36 -3.94
C GLY A 67 -8.17 5.95 -3.37
N GLU A 68 -7.15 5.43 -2.70
CA GLU A 68 -7.12 4.11 -2.10
C GLU A 68 -8.12 3.98 -0.95
N GLN A 69 -8.22 5.00 -0.09
CA GLN A 69 -9.19 5.07 0.99
C GLN A 69 -10.62 5.11 0.45
N ALA A 70 -10.88 5.92 -0.58
CA ALA A 70 -12.20 6.00 -1.20
C ALA A 70 -12.61 4.65 -1.81
N LEU A 71 -11.71 4.01 -2.57
CA LEU A 71 -11.97 2.68 -3.13
C LEU A 71 -12.17 1.62 -2.04
N GLY A 72 -11.38 1.67 -0.97
CA GLY A 72 -11.53 0.78 0.18
C GLY A 72 -12.90 0.93 0.85
N MET A 73 -13.37 2.17 1.06
CA MET A 73 -14.70 2.46 1.59
C MET A 73 -15.81 1.94 0.67
N LEU A 74 -15.70 2.20 -0.64
CA LEU A 74 -16.67 1.70 -1.61
C LEU A 74 -16.72 0.16 -1.64
N PHE A 75 -15.56 -0.50 -1.60
CA PHE A 75 -15.49 -1.97 -1.55
C PHE A 75 -16.07 -2.54 -0.26
N TRP A 76 -15.87 -1.86 0.88
CA TRP A 76 -16.47 -2.23 2.16
C TRP A 76 -18.00 -2.30 2.04
N HIS A 77 -18.61 -1.33 1.35
CA HIS A 77 -20.04 -1.27 1.07
C HIS A 77 -20.49 -2.10 -0.14
N LYS A 78 -19.65 -3.03 -0.64
CA LYS A 78 -19.98 -3.90 -1.77
C LYS A 78 -20.33 -3.13 -3.04
N HIS A 79 -19.60 -2.03 -3.27
CA HIS A 79 -19.78 -1.13 -4.40
C HIS A 79 -21.11 -0.35 -4.42
N ASP A 80 -21.82 -0.31 -3.30
CA ASP A 80 -22.99 0.54 -3.10
C ASP A 80 -22.56 2.00 -2.86
N LEU A 81 -22.67 2.82 -3.90
CA LEU A 81 -22.28 4.23 -3.86
C LEU A 81 -23.05 5.02 -2.80
N GLU A 82 -24.35 4.79 -2.65
CA GLU A 82 -25.18 5.56 -1.73
C GLU A 82 -24.75 5.32 -0.29
N LYS A 83 -24.57 4.05 0.09
CA LYS A 83 -24.07 3.69 1.42
C LYS A 83 -22.66 4.24 1.66
N ALA A 84 -21.76 4.07 0.69
CA ALA A 84 -20.40 4.56 0.82
C ALA A 84 -20.33 6.07 1.01
N ILE A 85 -21.16 6.85 0.29
CA ILE A 85 -21.23 8.31 0.42
C ILE A 85 -21.75 8.73 1.80
N LEU A 86 -22.78 8.05 2.32
CA LEU A 86 -23.34 8.36 3.64
C LEU A 86 -22.30 8.20 4.76
N ASP A 87 -21.41 7.23 4.64
CA ASP A 87 -20.39 6.94 5.66
C ASP A 87 -19.08 7.72 5.49
N LEU A 88 -18.88 8.44 4.37
CA LEU A 88 -17.66 9.24 4.18
C LEU A 88 -17.39 10.21 5.34
N ALA A 89 -18.44 10.86 5.85
CA ALA A 89 -18.34 11.84 6.95
C ALA A 89 -17.99 11.18 8.30
N ASN A 90 -18.38 9.92 8.50
CA ASN A 90 -18.18 9.20 9.75
C ASN A 90 -16.75 8.67 9.89
N PHE A 91 -16.04 8.51 8.77
CA PHE A 91 -14.71 7.94 8.71
C PHE A 91 -13.69 8.85 8.01
N THR A 92 -13.90 10.18 8.09
CA THR A 92 -12.97 11.17 7.53
C THR A 92 -11.54 10.90 8.03
N PRO A 93 -10.57 10.70 7.13
CA PRO A 93 -9.18 10.50 7.52
C PRO A 93 -8.67 11.66 8.36
N PHE A 94 -7.78 11.34 9.29
CA PHE A 94 -7.03 12.40 9.96
C PHE A 94 -6.23 13.18 8.92
N PRO A 95 -6.28 14.53 8.97
CA PRO A 95 -5.50 15.35 8.07
C PRO A 95 -4.00 15.08 8.25
N ASP A 96 -3.22 15.33 7.20
CA ASP A 96 -1.77 15.28 7.25
C ASP A 96 -1.26 16.24 8.35
N GLU A 97 -0.67 15.69 9.41
CA GLU A 97 -0.31 16.42 10.63
C GLU A 97 0.95 17.28 10.48
N TRP A 98 1.61 17.26 9.32
CA TRP A 98 2.83 18.03 9.10
C TRP A 98 2.55 19.52 8.96
N THR A 99 2.99 20.27 9.95
CA THR A 99 3.00 21.73 9.92
C THR A 99 3.96 22.24 8.84
N VAL A 100 3.85 23.52 8.50
CA VAL A 100 4.80 24.14 7.56
C VAL A 100 6.20 24.11 8.15
N GLU A 101 6.30 24.28 9.46
CA GLU A 101 7.52 24.21 10.26
C GLU A 101 8.16 22.81 10.16
N ASP A 102 7.39 21.74 10.30
CA ASP A 102 7.87 20.35 10.18
C ASP A 102 8.44 20.08 8.77
N LYS A 103 7.76 20.58 7.74
CA LYS A 103 8.21 20.45 6.34
C LYS A 103 9.55 21.16 6.11
N VAL A 104 9.69 22.38 6.61
CA VAL A 104 10.94 23.16 6.50
C VAL A 104 12.07 22.49 7.29
N LEU A 105 11.79 22.04 8.51
CA LEU A 105 12.77 21.36 9.36
C LEU A 105 13.26 20.06 8.71
N PHE A 106 12.33 19.27 8.15
CA PHE A 106 12.67 18.07 7.39
C PHE A 106 13.53 18.40 6.15
N GLU A 107 13.18 19.43 5.37
CA GLU A 107 13.97 19.83 4.19
C GLU A 107 15.39 20.23 4.57
N GLN A 108 15.57 20.98 5.65
CA GLN A 108 16.88 21.37 6.17
C GLN A 108 17.68 20.16 6.65
N ALA A 109 17.05 19.29 7.45
CA ALA A 109 17.68 18.06 7.92
C ALA A 109 18.04 17.13 6.75
N PHE A 110 17.22 17.06 5.71
CA PHE A 110 17.49 16.31 4.49
C PHE A 110 18.67 16.89 3.69
N GLN A 111 18.78 18.21 3.58
CA GLN A 111 19.94 18.86 2.95
C GLN A 111 21.24 18.55 3.69
N PHE A 112 21.20 18.50 5.03
CA PHE A 112 22.40 18.28 5.85
C PHE A 112 22.79 16.80 6.01
N HIS A 113 21.79 15.91 6.13
CA HIS A 113 22.00 14.49 6.41
C HIS A 113 21.70 13.55 5.23
N GLY A 114 21.18 14.05 4.11
CA GLY A 114 20.78 13.24 2.96
C GLY A 114 19.69 12.23 3.32
N LYS A 115 19.73 11.03 2.75
CA LYS A 115 18.72 9.97 2.99
C LYS A 115 18.91 9.21 4.32
N SER A 116 19.60 9.82 5.28
CA SER A 116 19.87 9.25 6.58
C SER A 116 18.70 9.52 7.55
N PHE A 117 17.55 8.88 7.34
CA PHE A 117 16.31 9.17 8.08
C PHE A 117 16.44 9.01 9.60
N HIS A 118 17.28 8.10 10.09
CA HIS A 118 17.56 7.98 11.53
C HIS A 118 18.20 9.25 12.13
N ARG A 119 19.00 9.99 11.34
CA ARG A 119 19.60 11.27 11.76
C ARG A 119 18.64 12.44 11.59
N ILE A 120 17.87 12.44 10.49
CA ILE A 120 16.81 13.44 10.28
C ILE A 120 15.81 13.40 11.45
N ARG A 121 15.38 12.20 11.84
CA ARG A 121 14.43 12.02 12.95
C ARG A 121 14.91 12.62 14.27
N GLN A 122 16.22 12.56 14.56
CA GLN A 122 16.79 13.17 15.77
C GLN A 122 16.71 14.72 15.80
N MET A 123 16.41 15.36 14.67
CA MET A 123 16.23 16.81 14.57
C MET A 123 14.75 17.22 14.47
N VAL A 124 13.85 16.29 14.17
CA VAL A 124 12.43 16.55 13.86
C VAL A 124 11.49 16.03 14.97
N ASP A 125 11.99 15.20 15.90
CA ASP A 125 11.28 14.76 17.11
C ASP A 125 11.40 15.77 18.28
#